data_AF-A0A7X8IKF0-F1
#
_entry.id   AF-A0A7X8IKF0-F1
#
_cell.length_a   1.000
_cell.length_b   1.000
_cell.length_c   1.000
_cell.angle_alpha   90.00
_cell.angle_beta   90.00
_cell.angle_gamma   90.00
#
_symmetry.space_group_name_H-M   'P 1'
#
loop_
_entity.id
_entity.type
_entity.pdbx_description
1 polymer ?
#
loop_
_entity_poly.entity_id
_entity_poly.type
_entity_poly.pdbx_seq_one_letter_code
_entity_poly.pdbx_strand_id
1 'polypeptide(L)'
;GEDDVLVMEGIHGLNDLLTASVPAKNKVKIYVSALNQLNIDNHNRIPTTDCRLLRRMVRDHQYRGYSARETLTRWVDVREGEEKNIFPFQENADYMFNSSLTYELGILRKHAWKLLQNVSKNSSAYMESTRLLGMLSHVRDIPDALVPHNSIIREFTNGSVFRY
;
A
#
# COMPACT_ATOMS: atom_id res chain seq x y z
N GLY A 1 -25.44 18.84 -7.07
CA GLY A 1 -25.92 20.23 -6.96
C GLY A 1 -24.85 21.16 -7.51
N GLU A 2 -25.19 22.42 -7.74
CA GLU A 2 -24.23 23.43 -8.23
C GLU A 2 -23.09 23.70 -7.24
N ASP A 3 -23.31 23.46 -5.94
CA ASP A 3 -22.30 23.60 -4.86
C ASP A 3 -21.63 22.28 -4.45
N ASP A 4 -21.94 21.17 -5.12
CA ASP A 4 -21.39 19.86 -4.74
C ASP A 4 -20.01 19.62 -5.35
N VAL A 5 -19.18 18.88 -4.62
CA VAL A 5 -17.88 18.40 -5.11
C VAL A 5 -18.01 16.94 -5.55
N LEU A 6 -17.61 16.65 -6.78
CA LEU A 6 -17.45 15.28 -7.26
C LEU A 6 -16.07 14.75 -6.87
N VAL A 7 -16.04 13.66 -6.10
CA VAL A 7 -14.80 12.93 -5.82
C VAL A 7 -14.70 11.74 -6.76
N MET A 8 -13.62 11.70 -7.56
CA MET A 8 -13.28 10.57 -8.41
C MET A 8 -12.04 9.89 -7.83
N GLU A 9 -12.16 8.63 -7.46
CA GLU A 9 -11.02 7.80 -7.05
C GLU A 9 -10.72 6.70 -8.08
N GLY A 10 -9.45 6.30 -8.15
CA GLY A 10 -9.03 5.21 -9.02
C GLY A 10 -7.57 5.34 -9.42
N ILE A 11 -7.00 4.23 -9.88
CA ILE A 11 -5.59 4.14 -10.27
C ILE A 11 -5.23 5.06 -11.45
N HIS A 12 -6.21 5.47 -12.26
CA HIS A 12 -6.01 6.35 -13.41
C HIS A 12 -6.38 7.81 -13.14
N GLY A 13 -6.76 8.18 -11.90
CA GLY A 13 -7.40 9.47 -11.60
C GLY A 13 -6.60 10.73 -11.96
N LEU A 14 -5.28 10.61 -12.14
CA LEU A 14 -4.40 11.72 -12.55
C LEU A 14 -4.22 11.82 -14.08
N ASN A 15 -4.77 10.89 -14.84
CA ASN A 15 -4.72 10.92 -16.29
C ASN A 15 -5.77 11.91 -16.82
N ASP A 16 -5.30 13.04 -17.36
CA ASP A 16 -6.17 14.11 -17.89
C ASP A 16 -7.07 13.63 -19.05
N LEU A 17 -6.76 12.50 -19.72
CA LEU A 17 -7.66 11.91 -20.71
C LEU A 17 -9.02 11.51 -20.11
N LEU A 18 -9.07 11.09 -18.84
CA LEU A 18 -10.34 10.74 -18.19
C LEU A 18 -11.25 11.95 -17.97
N THR A 19 -10.65 13.15 -17.86
CA THR A 19 -11.37 14.40 -17.54
C THR A 19 -11.12 15.46 -18.60
N ALA A 20 -10.91 15.05 -19.85
CA ALA A 20 -10.54 15.94 -20.95
C ALA A 20 -11.61 17.01 -21.24
N SER A 21 -12.87 16.72 -20.96
CA SER A 21 -13.99 17.67 -21.10
C SER A 21 -14.12 18.66 -19.93
N VAL A 22 -13.38 18.47 -18.85
CA VAL A 22 -13.46 19.31 -17.64
C VAL A 22 -12.30 20.31 -17.62
N PRO A 23 -12.57 21.64 -17.57
CA PRO A 23 -11.52 22.65 -17.50
C PRO A 23 -10.60 22.46 -16.30
N ALA A 24 -9.28 22.65 -16.48
CA ALA A 24 -8.27 22.45 -15.44
C ALA A 24 -8.53 23.24 -14.14
N LYS A 25 -9.03 24.48 -14.26
CA LYS A 25 -9.38 25.34 -13.11
C LYS A 25 -10.49 24.78 -12.21
N ASN A 26 -11.25 23.80 -12.70
CA ASN A 26 -12.33 23.15 -11.96
C ASN A 26 -11.88 21.78 -11.40
N LYS A 27 -10.59 21.45 -11.49
CA LYS A 27 -10.02 20.17 -11.03
C LYS A 27 -9.04 20.43 -9.90
N VAL A 28 -9.06 19.52 -8.92
CA VAL A 28 -7.99 19.37 -7.93
C VAL A 28 -7.54 17.92 -7.98
N LYS A 29 -6.26 17.71 -8.25
CA LYS A 29 -5.64 16.40 -8.42
C LYS A 29 -4.82 16.07 -7.17
N ILE A 30 -5.19 14.99 -6.47
CA ILE A 30 -4.50 14.52 -5.28
C ILE A 30 -3.85 13.18 -5.59
N TYR A 31 -2.54 13.08 -5.38
CA TYR A 31 -1.83 11.81 -5.45
C TYR A 31 -1.50 11.31 -4.05
N VAL A 32 -1.99 10.10 -3.73
CA VAL A 32 -1.73 9.43 -2.46
C VAL A 32 -0.71 8.32 -2.69
N SER A 33 0.43 8.40 -2.00
CA SER A 33 1.47 7.38 -2.07
C SER A 33 1.88 6.90 -0.68
N ALA A 34 2.57 5.78 -0.58
CA ALA A 34 3.09 5.23 0.68
C ALA A 34 4.60 5.14 0.60
N LEU A 35 5.28 6.30 0.56
CA LEU A 35 6.71 6.40 0.37
C LEU A 35 7.42 6.12 1.70
N ASN A 36 7.90 4.88 1.87
CA ASN A 36 8.66 4.50 3.05
C ASN A 36 10.04 5.17 3.07
N GLN A 37 10.40 5.73 4.22
CA GLN A 37 11.66 6.43 4.47
C GLN A 37 12.56 5.68 5.46
N LEU A 38 12.10 4.55 6.01
CA LEU A 38 12.87 3.79 6.99
C LEU A 38 13.97 2.96 6.34
N ASN A 39 15.11 2.94 7.00
CA ASN A 39 16.20 2.01 6.74
C ASN A 39 16.34 1.04 7.91
N ILE A 40 16.86 -0.16 7.63
CA ILE A 40 17.25 -1.13 8.65
C ILE A 40 18.53 -0.64 9.36
N ASP A 41 19.47 -0.11 8.57
CA ASP A 41 20.71 0.51 9.02
C ASP A 41 21.15 1.59 8.01
N ASN A 42 22.37 2.13 8.15
CA ASN A 42 22.87 3.20 7.29
C ASN A 42 23.05 2.81 5.81
N HIS A 43 23.05 1.53 5.47
CA HIS A 43 23.32 1.02 4.13
C HIS A 43 22.14 0.21 3.54
N ASN A 44 21.28 -0.34 4.41
CA ASN A 44 20.17 -1.20 4.03
C ASN A 44 18.84 -0.45 4.13
N ARG A 45 18.36 0.09 3.01
CA ARG A 45 17.04 0.72 2.91
C ARG A 45 15.93 -0.33 2.83
N ILE A 46 14.78 -0.04 3.45
CA ILE A 46 13.56 -0.82 3.22
C ILE A 46 12.84 -0.26 1.98
N PRO A 47 12.72 -1.04 0.89
CA PRO A 47 12.09 -0.55 -0.33
C PRO A 47 10.62 -0.15 -0.10
N THR A 48 10.23 1.01 -0.65
CA THR A 48 8.83 1.44 -0.67
C THR A 48 7.89 0.39 -1.25
N THR A 49 8.35 -0.33 -2.28
CA THR A 49 7.60 -1.42 -2.92
C THR A 49 7.26 -2.55 -1.94
N ASP A 50 8.16 -2.86 -1.00
CA ASP A 50 7.95 -3.94 -0.04
C ASP A 50 6.93 -3.54 1.02
N CYS A 51 7.01 -2.32 1.54
CA CYS A 51 5.98 -1.80 2.45
C CYS A 51 4.60 -1.80 1.78
N ARG A 52 4.52 -1.39 0.51
CA ARG A 52 3.26 -1.40 -0.28
C ARG A 52 2.75 -2.81 -0.51
N LEU A 53 3.64 -3.76 -0.79
CA LEU A 53 3.30 -5.17 -0.94
C LEU A 53 2.76 -5.75 0.37
N LEU A 54 3.38 -5.43 1.52
CA LEU A 54 2.90 -5.89 2.83
C LEU A 54 1.52 -5.31 3.17
N ARG A 55 1.29 -4.00 2.95
CA ARG A 55 -0.04 -3.38 3.07
C ARG A 55 -1.07 -4.12 2.22
N ARG A 56 -0.74 -4.34 0.94
CA ARG A 56 -1.62 -5.04 0.01
C ARG A 56 -1.89 -6.47 0.44
N MET A 57 -0.89 -7.21 0.91
CA MET A 57 -1.04 -8.59 1.35
C MET A 57 -1.99 -8.70 2.54
N VAL A 58 -1.82 -7.85 3.56
CA VAL A 58 -2.68 -7.85 4.74
C VAL A 58 -4.11 -7.45 4.36
N ARG A 59 -4.28 -6.40 3.56
CA ARG A 59 -5.60 -5.94 3.08
C ARG A 59 -6.29 -6.99 2.20
N ASP A 60 -5.61 -7.50 1.19
CA ASP A 60 -6.19 -8.45 0.24
C ASP A 60 -6.57 -9.76 0.96
N HIS A 61 -5.80 -10.18 1.97
CA HIS A 61 -6.19 -11.31 2.82
C HIS A 61 -7.46 -11.00 3.63
N GLN A 62 -7.49 -9.84 4.30
CA GLN A 62 -8.59 -9.46 5.19
C GLN A 62 -9.92 -9.24 4.46
N TYR A 63 -9.90 -8.54 3.33
CA TYR A 63 -11.14 -8.13 2.64
C TYR A 63 -11.50 -9.01 1.43
N ARG A 64 -10.54 -9.77 0.88
CA ARG A 64 -10.75 -10.57 -0.35
C ARG A 64 -10.44 -12.05 -0.16
N GLY A 65 -9.93 -12.46 1.01
CA GLY A 65 -9.58 -13.84 1.30
C GLY A 65 -8.37 -14.36 0.51
N TYR A 66 -7.59 -13.48 -0.12
CA TYR A 66 -6.42 -13.91 -0.89
C TYR A 66 -5.32 -14.46 0.04
N SER A 67 -4.65 -15.51 -0.43
CA SER A 67 -3.42 -16.01 0.18
C SER A 67 -2.22 -15.12 -0.15
N ALA A 68 -1.17 -15.15 0.68
CA ALA A 68 0.09 -14.46 0.38
C ALA A 68 0.65 -14.88 -0.98
N ARG A 69 0.54 -16.16 -1.34
CA ARG A 69 0.95 -16.68 -2.66
C ARG A 69 0.27 -15.91 -3.79
N GLU A 70 -1.05 -15.76 -3.74
CA GLU A 70 -1.81 -15.07 -4.80
C GLU A 70 -1.43 -13.60 -4.92
N THR A 71 -1.25 -12.91 -3.78
CA THR A 71 -0.78 -11.52 -3.79
C THR A 71 0.62 -11.41 -4.39
N LEU A 72 1.55 -12.27 -4.00
CA LEU A 72 2.92 -12.28 -4.49
C LEU A 72 2.99 -12.55 -6.00
N THR A 73 2.23 -13.54 -6.49
CA THR A 73 2.21 -13.88 -7.92
C THR A 73 1.69 -12.71 -8.77
N ARG A 74 0.69 -11.97 -8.29
CA ARG A 74 0.10 -10.82 -9.03
C ARG A 74 0.88 -9.52 -8.87
N TRP A 75 1.88 -9.47 -7.99
CA TRP A 75 2.58 -8.23 -7.66
C TRP A 75 3.31 -7.63 -8.86
N VAL A 76 3.86 -8.48 -9.74
CA VAL A 76 4.54 -8.03 -10.98
C VAL A 76 3.56 -7.28 -11.88
N ASP A 77 2.38 -7.87 -12.15
CA ASP A 77 1.35 -7.23 -12.99
C ASP A 77 0.88 -5.88 -12.42
N VAL A 78 0.75 -5.82 -11.08
CA VAL A 78 0.41 -4.58 -10.37
C VAL A 78 1.49 -3.53 -10.60
N ARG A 79 2.77 -3.89 -10.44
CA ARG A 79 3.89 -2.97 -10.65
C ARG A 79 3.96 -2.50 -12.09
N GLU A 80 3.80 -3.39 -13.07
CA GLU A 80 3.73 -2.99 -14.47
C GLU A 80 2.56 -2.04 -14.77
N GLY A 81 1.40 -2.30 -14.17
CA GLY A 81 0.24 -1.43 -14.26
C GLY A 81 0.54 -0.03 -13.70
N GLU A 82 1.26 0.04 -12.58
CA GLU A 82 1.67 1.30 -11.95
C GLU A 82 2.65 2.10 -12.82
N GLU A 83 3.68 1.45 -13.36
CA GLU A 83 4.69 2.08 -14.24
C GLU A 83 4.06 2.64 -15.52
N LYS A 84 3.05 1.95 -16.07
CA LYS A 84 2.38 2.39 -17.31
C LYS A 84 1.34 3.48 -17.07
N ASN A 85 0.61 3.40 -15.96
CA ASN A 85 -0.64 4.13 -15.80
C ASN A 85 -0.71 5.12 -14.64
N ILE A 86 0.22 5.04 -13.68
CA ILE A 86 0.18 5.86 -12.47
C ILE A 86 1.41 6.77 -12.40
N PHE A 87 2.62 6.21 -12.40
CA PHE A 87 3.84 6.98 -12.21
C PHE A 87 4.11 8.05 -13.27
N PRO A 88 3.77 7.86 -14.56
CA PRO A 88 3.93 8.91 -15.57
C PRO A 88 3.08 10.16 -15.28
N PHE A 89 2.00 10.02 -14.50
CA PHE A 89 1.05 11.10 -14.23
C PHE A 89 1.16 11.67 -12.81
N GLN A 90 2.06 11.15 -11.97
CA GLN A 90 2.14 11.56 -10.57
C GLN A 90 2.51 13.04 -10.39
N GLU A 91 3.34 13.59 -11.29
CA GLU A 91 3.74 15.00 -11.30
C GLU A 91 2.63 15.95 -11.75
N ASN A 92 1.51 15.43 -12.26
CA ASN A 92 0.33 16.22 -12.61
C ASN A 92 -0.57 16.52 -11.40
N ALA A 93 -0.22 16.02 -10.21
CA ALA A 93 -0.98 16.26 -9.00
C ALA A 93 -0.71 17.64 -8.42
N ASP A 94 -1.77 18.31 -7.97
CA ASP A 94 -1.67 19.58 -7.25
C ASP A 94 -1.20 19.36 -5.81
N TYR A 95 -1.56 18.21 -5.22
CA TYR A 95 -1.19 17.83 -3.86
C TYR A 95 -0.67 16.40 -3.79
N MET A 96 0.41 16.22 -3.05
CA MET A 96 1.00 14.93 -2.72
C MET A 96 0.71 14.59 -1.26
N PHE A 97 0.12 13.42 -1.00
CA PHE A 97 -0.08 12.92 0.35
C PHE A 97 0.70 11.61 0.56
N ASN A 98 1.69 11.65 1.46
CA ASN A 98 2.40 10.45 1.87
C ASN A 98 1.66 9.78 3.03
N SER A 99 1.00 8.68 2.72
CA SER A 99 0.29 7.81 3.67
C SER A 99 1.22 6.83 4.42
N SER A 100 2.55 6.89 4.24
CA SER A 100 3.46 6.05 5.02
C SER A 100 3.51 6.47 6.49
N LEU A 101 3.71 5.51 7.39
CA LEU A 101 3.83 5.77 8.83
C LEU A 101 5.11 5.12 9.34
N THR A 102 5.91 5.87 10.10
CA THR A 102 7.22 5.44 10.63
C THR A 102 7.16 4.17 11.49
N TYR A 103 5.99 3.79 12.01
CA TYR A 103 5.82 2.61 12.84
C TYR A 103 5.05 1.46 12.14
N GLU A 104 4.64 1.63 10.88
CA GLU A 104 3.72 0.70 10.23
C GLU A 104 4.27 -0.71 10.10
N LEU A 105 5.57 -0.86 9.84
CA LEU A 105 6.18 -2.18 9.69
C LEU A 105 6.10 -2.98 10.98
N GLY A 106 6.27 -2.34 12.14
CA GLY A 106 6.12 -3.01 13.43
C GLY A 106 4.68 -3.47 13.69
N ILE A 107 3.69 -2.78 13.12
CA ILE A 107 2.29 -3.17 13.20
C ILE A 107 1.97 -4.30 12.21
N LEU A 108 2.34 -4.12 10.94
CA LEU A 108 2.05 -5.05 9.85
C LEU A 108 2.80 -6.38 9.97
N ARG A 109 3.98 -6.40 10.62
CA ARG A 109 4.85 -7.58 10.74
C ARG A 109 4.07 -8.81 11.18
N LYS A 110 3.44 -8.80 12.36
CA LYS A 110 2.72 -9.98 12.89
C LYS A 110 1.57 -10.47 12.00
N HIS A 111 0.97 -9.59 11.21
CA HIS A 111 -0.11 -9.91 10.28
C HIS A 111 0.46 -10.56 9.01
N ALA A 112 1.42 -9.90 8.37
CA ALA A 112 2.05 -10.41 7.15
C ALA A 112 2.90 -11.67 7.39
N TRP A 113 3.60 -11.74 8.54
CA TRP A 113 4.50 -12.86 8.89
C TRP A 113 3.77 -14.21 8.84
N LYS A 114 2.58 -14.30 9.43
CA LYS A 114 1.76 -15.52 9.42
C LYS A 114 1.37 -15.92 8.00
N LEU A 115 1.01 -14.95 7.16
CA LEU A 115 0.62 -15.20 5.77
C LEU A 115 1.81 -15.70 4.94
N LEU A 116 2.98 -15.08 5.12
CA LEU A 116 4.21 -15.44 4.44
C LEU A 116 4.71 -16.84 4.82
N GLN A 117 4.63 -17.21 6.11
CA GLN A 117 5.01 -18.55 6.58
C GLN A 117 4.16 -19.67 5.96
N ASN A 118 2.92 -19.37 5.57
CA ASN A 118 2.02 -20.34 4.94
C ASN A 118 2.29 -20.56 3.44
N VAL A 119 3.26 -19.85 2.84
CA VAL A 119 3.64 -20.06 1.44
C VAL A 119 4.45 -21.35 1.32
N SER A 120 3.93 -22.33 0.57
CA SER A 120 4.58 -23.62 0.34
C SER A 120 5.95 -23.49 -0.33
N LYS A 121 6.91 -24.32 0.08
CA LYS A 121 8.26 -24.45 -0.52
C LYS A 121 8.24 -24.74 -2.02
N ASN A 122 7.19 -25.39 -2.50
CA ASN A 122 7.04 -25.74 -3.92
C ASN A 122 6.39 -24.62 -4.75
N SER A 123 6.03 -23.49 -4.12
CA SER A 123 5.43 -22.36 -4.83
C SER A 123 6.48 -21.49 -5.49
N SER A 124 6.17 -20.97 -6.68
CA SER A 124 6.96 -19.92 -7.34
C SER A 124 7.11 -18.65 -6.47
N ALA A 125 6.19 -18.41 -5.54
CA ALA A 125 6.23 -17.28 -4.61
C ALA A 125 7.15 -17.52 -3.38
N TYR A 126 7.70 -18.72 -3.20
CA TYR A 126 8.43 -19.08 -1.97
C TYR A 126 9.69 -18.25 -1.74
N MET A 127 10.46 -18.01 -2.81
CA MET A 127 11.69 -17.20 -2.73
C MET A 127 11.39 -15.78 -2.25
N GLU A 128 10.37 -15.16 -2.84
CA GLU A 128 9.97 -13.81 -2.46
C GLU A 128 9.38 -13.76 -1.05
N SER A 129 8.61 -14.78 -0.66
CA SER A 129 8.12 -14.91 0.71
C SER A 129 9.26 -14.98 1.73
N THR A 130 10.28 -15.79 1.42
CA THR A 130 11.46 -15.96 2.28
C THR A 130 12.26 -14.66 2.38
N ARG A 131 12.40 -13.90 1.28
CA ARG A 131 13.05 -12.58 1.27
C ARG A 131 12.32 -11.59 2.19
N LEU A 132 11.00 -11.51 2.09
CA LEU A 132 10.18 -10.65 2.94
C LEU A 132 10.24 -11.05 4.42
N LEU A 133 10.22 -12.36 4.72
CA LEU A 133 10.42 -12.85 6.08
C LEU A 133 11.80 -12.46 6.64
N GLY A 134 12.85 -12.54 5.82
CA GLY A 134 14.20 -12.08 6.17
C GLY A 134 14.19 -10.59 6.54
N MET A 135 13.60 -9.75 5.69
CA MET A 135 13.45 -8.31 5.98
C MET A 135 12.67 -8.05 7.28
N LEU A 136 11.53 -8.73 7.47
CA LEU A 136 10.69 -8.58 8.66
C LEU A 136 11.33 -9.13 9.94
N SER A 137 12.38 -9.96 9.83
CA SER A 137 13.08 -10.49 11.00
C SER A 137 13.84 -9.40 11.77
N HIS A 138 14.17 -8.29 11.12
CA HIS A 138 14.83 -7.12 11.72
C HIS A 138 13.83 -6.14 12.37
N VAL A 139 12.53 -6.39 12.25
CA VAL A 139 11.48 -5.50 12.76
C VAL A 139 10.89 -6.10 14.04
N ARG A 140 10.61 -5.25 15.04
CA ARG A 140 9.90 -5.66 16.26
C ARG A 140 8.41 -5.41 16.15
N ASP A 141 7.61 -6.30 16.70
CA ASP A 141 6.16 -6.12 16.74
C ASP A 141 5.79 -4.94 17.63
N ILE A 142 4.79 -4.19 17.18
CA ILE A 142 4.09 -3.19 17.97
C ILE A 142 2.67 -3.72 18.22
N PRO A 143 2.17 -3.72 19.47
CA PRO A 143 0.80 -4.15 19.77
C PRO A 143 -0.25 -3.28 19.08
N ASP A 144 -1.32 -3.90 18.55
CA ASP A 144 -2.40 -3.16 17.86
C ASP A 144 -3.14 -2.23 18.82
N ALA A 145 -3.16 -2.53 20.11
CA ALA A 145 -3.79 -1.71 21.15
C ALA A 145 -3.16 -0.30 21.27
N LEU A 146 -1.91 -0.11 20.81
CA LEU A 146 -1.24 1.19 20.86
C LEU A 146 -1.58 2.09 19.66
N VAL A 147 -2.23 1.55 18.63
CA VAL A 147 -2.56 2.31 17.42
C VAL A 147 -3.81 3.16 17.69
N PRO A 148 -3.80 4.48 17.41
CA PRO A 148 -5.00 5.30 17.51
C PRO A 148 -6.13 4.77 16.62
N HIS A 149 -7.38 4.85 17.08
CA HIS A 149 -8.53 4.36 16.31
C HIS A 149 -8.81 5.15 15.02
N ASN A 150 -8.27 6.37 14.90
CA ASN A 150 -8.35 7.20 13.71
C ASN A 150 -7.08 7.12 12.83
N SER A 151 -6.14 6.21 13.13
CA SER A 151 -4.95 5.99 12.30
C SER A 151 -5.29 5.25 11.01
N ILE A 152 -4.74 5.69 9.88
CA ILE A 152 -4.92 5.02 8.57
C ILE A 152 -4.46 3.56 8.56
N ILE A 153 -3.52 3.16 9.42
CA ILE A 153 -3.07 1.76 9.49
C ILE A 153 -4.17 0.82 10.02
N ARG A 154 -5.24 1.37 10.60
CA ARG A 154 -6.40 0.62 11.07
C ARG A 154 -7.20 -0.02 9.94
N GLU A 155 -7.05 0.47 8.71
CA GLU A 155 -7.54 -0.22 7.50
C GLU A 155 -7.02 -1.67 7.43
N PHE A 156 -5.79 -1.92 7.89
CA PHE A 156 -5.12 -3.22 7.81
C PHE A 156 -5.16 -4.04 9.10
N THR A 157 -5.56 -3.45 10.23
CA THR A 157 -5.39 -4.06 11.57
C THR A 157 -6.65 -4.10 12.41
N ASN A 158 -7.81 -3.77 11.82
CA ASN A 158 -9.09 -3.60 12.52
C ASN A 158 -9.07 -2.52 13.60
N GLY A 159 -10.25 -2.22 14.17
CA GLY A 159 -10.39 -1.26 15.27
C GLY A 159 -10.37 0.20 14.82
N SER A 160 -10.68 0.47 13.55
CA SER A 160 -10.89 1.82 13.05
C SER A 160 -12.20 2.40 13.57
N VAL A 161 -12.24 3.72 13.76
CA VAL A 161 -13.51 4.45 13.90
C VAL A 161 -14.27 4.56 12.57
N PHE A 162 -13.57 4.38 11.45
CA PHE A 162 -14.13 4.40 10.11
C PHE A 162 -14.65 3.02 9.71
N ARG A 163 -15.70 2.99 8.89
CA ARG A 163 -16.22 1.76 8.29
C ARG A 163 -15.65 1.61 6.88
N TYR A 164 -15.16 0.41 6.57
CA TYR A 164 -14.55 0.05 5.29
C TYR A 164 -15.34 -1.07 4.63
#